data_AF-E2SHB6-F1
#
_entry.id   AF-E2SHB6-F1
#
_cell.length_a   1.000
_cell.length_b   1.000
_cell.length_c   1.000
_cell.angle_alpha   90.00
_cell.angle_beta   90.00
_cell.angle_gamma   90.00
#
_symmetry.space_group_name_H-M   'P 1'
#
loop_
_entity.id
_entity.type
_entity.pdbx_description
1 polymer ?
#
loop_
_entity_poly.entity_id
_entity_poly.type
_entity_poly.pdbx_seq_one_letter_code
_entity_poly.pdbx_strand_id
1 'polypeptide(L)'
;MIDAVHRVGPYIVLGNHVALAHARPECGVNELSVHFTTLEPPVPFGSEKFDPVSLIITLAAVDADSHLELISELADILMEENHVERLSNSATRQEFIRLLQEMRED
;
A
#
# COMPACT_ATOMS: atom_id res chain seq x y z
N MET A 1 0.21 11.41 -9.54
CA MET A 1 0.46 10.97 -8.15
C MET A 1 1.71 11.63 -7.58
N ILE A 2 2.90 11.40 -8.13
CA ILE A 2 4.16 12.01 -7.63
C ILE A 2 4.06 13.53 -7.49
N ASP A 3 3.58 14.23 -8.52
CA ASP A 3 3.39 15.69 -8.43
C ASP A 3 2.39 16.12 -7.34
N ALA A 4 1.39 15.29 -7.04
CA ALA A 4 0.46 15.57 -5.96
C ALA A 4 1.14 15.41 -4.59
N VAL A 5 2.02 14.42 -4.43
CA VAL A 5 2.86 14.26 -3.22
C VAL A 5 3.74 15.49 -3.02
N HIS A 6 4.40 15.99 -4.07
CA HIS A 6 5.20 17.22 -3.97
C HIS A 6 4.39 18.47 -3.61
N ARG A 7 3.10 18.54 -4.00
CA ARG A 7 2.24 19.72 -3.75
C ARG A 7 1.47 19.66 -2.44
N VAL A 8 1.00 18.48 -2.05
CA VAL A 8 0.04 18.27 -0.95
C VAL A 8 0.70 17.59 0.25
N GLY A 9 1.90 17.04 0.08
CA GLY A 9 2.58 16.23 1.09
C GLY A 9 2.28 14.73 0.93
N PRO A 10 2.74 13.89 1.88
CA PRO A 10 2.74 12.42 1.78
C PRO A 10 1.34 11.81 2.03
N TYR A 11 0.32 12.29 1.33
CA TYR A 11 -1.08 11.84 1.47
C TYR A 11 -1.28 10.34 1.18
N ILE A 12 -0.32 9.72 0.48
CA ILE A 12 -0.32 8.29 0.18
C ILE A 12 0.10 7.43 1.38
N VAL A 13 0.66 8.01 2.44
CA VAL A 13 1.04 7.28 3.67
C VAL A 13 -0.18 7.20 4.58
N LEU A 14 -0.79 6.01 4.66
CA LEU A 14 -2.10 5.82 5.30
C LEU A 14 -2.00 5.28 6.73
N GLY A 15 -0.89 4.63 7.08
CA GLY A 15 -0.70 4.01 8.39
C GLY A 15 0.76 3.67 8.65
N ASN A 16 1.05 3.16 9.86
CA ASN A 16 2.41 2.83 10.30
C ASN A 16 3.12 1.97 9.24
N HIS A 17 4.20 2.50 8.67
CA HIS A 17 5.05 1.82 7.70
C HIS A 17 4.40 1.44 6.34
N VAL A 18 3.19 1.92 6.03
CA VAL A 18 2.45 1.60 4.80
C VAL A 18 2.11 2.83 3.97
N ALA A 19 2.37 2.74 2.66
CA ALA A 19 1.89 3.69 1.67
C ALA A 19 1.00 3.03 0.60
N LEU A 20 -0.09 3.71 0.20
CA LEU A 20 -0.95 3.34 -0.91
C LEU A 20 -0.73 4.30 -2.09
N ALA A 21 0.16 3.93 -3.00
CA ALA A 21 0.44 4.65 -4.23
C ALA A 21 -0.70 4.45 -5.25
N HIS A 22 -1.48 5.51 -5.49
CA HIS A 22 -2.58 5.47 -6.46
C HIS A 22 -2.74 6.81 -7.18
N ALA A 23 -3.36 6.76 -8.36
CA ALA A 23 -3.79 7.92 -9.12
C ALA A 23 -5.24 7.72 -9.59
N ARG A 24 -5.91 8.81 -9.97
CA ARG A 24 -7.26 8.70 -10.55
C ARG A 24 -7.21 7.96 -11.90
N PRO A 25 -8.26 7.22 -12.29
CA PRO A 25 -8.27 6.43 -13.52
C PRO A 25 -7.90 7.24 -14.78
N GLU A 26 -8.37 8.48 -14.86
CA GLU A 26 -8.08 9.40 -15.97
C GLU A 26 -6.61 9.80 -16.11
N CYS A 27 -5.76 9.41 -15.15
CA CYS A 27 -4.31 9.60 -15.20
C CYS A 27 -3.58 8.46 -15.94
N GLY A 28 -4.30 7.58 -16.66
CA GLY A 28 -3.73 6.61 -17.59
C GLY A 28 -3.74 5.16 -17.11
N VAL A 29 -4.73 4.75 -16.32
CA VAL A 29 -4.89 3.34 -15.94
C VAL A 29 -5.44 2.55 -17.13
N ASN A 30 -4.71 1.52 -17.56
CA ASN A 30 -5.13 0.64 -18.67
C ASN A 30 -5.93 -0.59 -18.18
N GLU A 31 -5.59 -1.10 -17.01
CA GLU A 31 -6.19 -2.30 -16.41
C GLU A 31 -6.20 -2.22 -14.88
N LEU A 32 -7.17 -2.89 -14.27
CA LEU A 32 -7.23 -3.05 -12.82
C LEU A 32 -6.04 -3.89 -12.35
N SER A 33 -5.19 -3.35 -11.50
CA SER A 33 -4.02 -4.07 -10.98
C SER A 33 -3.62 -3.60 -9.57
N VAL A 34 -3.04 -4.54 -8.83
CA VAL A 34 -2.47 -4.31 -7.49
C VAL A 34 -1.06 -4.87 -7.47
N HIS A 35 -0.12 -4.09 -6.94
CA HIS A 35 1.25 -4.50 -6.72
C HIS A 35 1.66 -4.21 -5.28
N PHE A 36 2.42 -5.12 -4.68
CA PHE A 36 3.02 -4.96 -3.36
C PHE A 36 4.54 -4.86 -3.52
N THR A 37 5.15 -3.91 -2.82
CA THR A 37 6.60 -3.68 -2.82
C THR A 37 7.07 -3.51 -1.38
N THR A 38 7.98 -4.39 -0.93
CA THR A 38 8.67 -4.25 0.36
C THR A 38 9.96 -3.45 0.17
N LEU A 39 10.35 -2.68 1.19
CA LEU A 39 11.53 -1.83 1.18
C LEU A 39 12.46 -2.22 2.32
N GLU A 40 13.69 -2.60 1.96
CA GLU A 40 14.77 -2.88 2.90
C GLU A 40 16.04 -2.10 2.46
N PRO A 41 16.46 -1.06 3.19
CA PRO A 41 15.84 -0.54 4.42
C PRO A 41 14.52 0.24 4.16
N PRO A 42 13.66 0.39 5.17
CA PRO A 42 12.50 1.29 5.11
C PRO A 42 12.89 2.72 4.75
N VAL A 43 12.06 3.42 3.97
CA VAL A 43 12.36 4.75 3.41
C VAL A 43 11.44 5.81 4.02
N PRO A 44 11.97 6.95 4.52
CA PRO A 44 11.12 8.05 5.01
C PRO A 44 10.44 8.74 3.82
N PHE A 45 9.11 8.83 3.85
CA PHE A 45 8.30 9.49 2.82
C PHE A 45 7.93 10.93 3.20
N GLY A 46 8.32 11.39 4.39
CA GLY A 46 8.04 12.70 4.95
C GLY A 46 6.79 12.75 5.82
N SER A 47 6.24 11.60 6.22
CA SER A 47 5.07 11.53 7.12
C SER A 47 5.51 11.72 8.58
N GLU A 48 4.98 12.72 9.27
CA GLU A 48 5.33 12.99 10.67
C GLU A 48 4.95 11.85 11.63
N LYS A 49 3.92 11.06 11.27
CA LYS A 49 3.34 10.05 12.16
C LYS A 49 3.71 8.63 11.78
N PHE A 50 3.87 8.35 10.50
CA PHE A 50 3.82 6.99 9.97
C PHE A 50 5.09 6.53 9.26
N ASP A 51 6.10 7.40 9.16
CA ASP A 51 7.41 7.05 8.64
C ASP A 51 8.21 6.16 9.62
N PRO A 52 9.18 5.38 9.11
CA PRO A 52 9.52 5.18 7.69
C PRO A 52 8.60 4.17 7.00
N VAL A 53 8.46 4.21 5.68
CA VAL A 53 7.65 3.25 4.91
C VAL A 53 8.46 1.99 4.60
N SER A 54 7.92 0.81 4.92
CA SER A 54 8.49 -0.49 4.58
C SER A 54 7.66 -1.28 3.56
N LEU A 55 6.38 -0.92 3.37
CA LEU A 55 5.47 -1.55 2.42
C LEU A 55 4.76 -0.49 1.57
N ILE A 56 4.84 -0.64 0.24
CA ILE A 56 4.08 0.15 -0.72
C ILE A 56 3.09 -0.76 -1.43
N ILE A 57 1.85 -0.32 -1.49
CA ILE A 57 0.78 -0.91 -2.29
C ILE A 57 0.51 0.03 -3.44
N THR A 58 0.74 -0.43 -4.66
CA THR A 58 0.38 0.32 -5.85
C THR A 58 -0.94 -0.19 -6.37
N LEU A 59 -1.92 0.71 -6.49
CA LEU A 59 -3.25 0.40 -6.98
C LEU A 59 -3.53 1.21 -8.25
N ALA A 60 -3.80 0.50 -9.34
CA ALA A 60 -4.33 1.05 -10.56
C ALA A 60 -5.79 0.58 -10.71
N ALA A 61 -6.75 1.45 -10.38
CA ALA A 61 -8.18 1.17 -10.53
C ALA A 61 -8.73 1.92 -11.75
N VAL A 62 -9.65 1.29 -12.49
CA VAL A 62 -10.25 1.85 -13.72
C VAL A 62 -11.50 2.70 -13.45
N ASP A 63 -12.06 2.62 -12.25
CA ASP A 63 -13.19 3.41 -11.78
C ASP A 63 -13.05 3.74 -10.28
N ALA A 64 -13.79 4.75 -9.84
CA ALA A 64 -13.68 5.29 -8.49
C ALA A 64 -14.27 4.36 -7.41
N ASP A 65 -15.23 3.51 -7.78
CA ASP A 65 -15.97 2.67 -6.84
C ASP A 65 -15.16 1.41 -6.49
N SER A 66 -14.61 0.73 -7.50
CA SER A 66 -13.70 -0.42 -7.35
C SER A 66 -12.44 -0.08 -6.55
N HIS A 67 -12.03 1.19 -6.58
CA HIS A 67 -10.90 1.67 -5.78
C HIS A 67 -11.20 1.60 -4.28
N LEU A 68 -12.39 2.04 -3.86
CA LEU A 68 -12.74 2.15 -2.45
C LEU A 68 -12.99 0.78 -1.80
N GLU A 69 -13.62 -0.15 -2.51
CA GLU A 69 -13.80 -1.51 -2.01
C GLU A 69 -12.46 -2.20 -1.75
N LEU A 70 -11.55 -2.17 -2.72
CA LEU A 70 -10.25 -2.80 -2.58
C LEU A 70 -9.36 -2.12 -1.52
N ILE A 71 -9.49 -0.80 -1.36
CA ILE A 71 -8.86 -0.10 -0.23
C ILE A 71 -9.44 -0.57 1.09
N SER A 72 -10.76 -0.70 1.21
CA SER A 72 -11.40 -1.12 2.46
C SER A 72 -10.95 -2.52 2.85
N GLU A 73 -10.93 -3.47 1.91
CA GLU A 73 -10.46 -4.84 2.17
C GLU A 73 -9.00 -4.88 2.61
N LEU A 74 -8.16 -4.04 2.01
CA LEU A 74 -6.75 -3.96 2.37
C LEU A 74 -6.52 -3.18 3.67
N ALA A 75 -7.35 -2.18 3.97
CA ALA A 75 -7.16 -1.30 5.13
C ALA A 75 -7.18 -2.10 6.43
N ASP A 76 -8.12 -3.05 6.59
CA ASP A 76 -8.23 -3.86 7.80
C ASP A 76 -6.95 -4.69 8.04
N ILE A 77 -6.39 -5.28 6.98
CA ILE A 77 -5.14 -6.04 7.06
C ILE A 77 -3.96 -5.11 7.41
N LEU A 78 -3.94 -3.90 6.87
CA LEU A 78 -2.78 -2.99 6.93
C LEU A 78 -2.78 -2.04 8.13
N MET A 79 -3.93 -1.88 8.79
CA MET A 79 -4.02 -1.13 10.05
C MET A 79 -3.38 -1.90 11.22
N GLU A 80 -3.20 -3.21 11.07
CA GLU A 80 -2.52 -4.04 12.06
C GLU A 80 -0.99 -4.00 11.86
N GLU A 81 -0.29 -3.37 12.80
CA GLU A 81 1.16 -3.15 12.74
C GLU A 81 1.94 -4.46 12.59
N ASN A 82 1.48 -5.53 13.25
CA ASN A 82 2.09 -6.85 13.15
C ASN A 82 1.98 -7.46 11.74
N HIS A 83 0.89 -7.18 11.01
CA HIS A 83 0.72 -7.67 9.65
C HIS A 83 1.71 -6.99 8.70
N VAL A 84 1.85 -5.67 8.81
CA VAL A 84 2.78 -4.89 8.00
C VAL A 84 4.21 -5.34 8.22
N GLU A 85 4.60 -5.55 9.47
CA GLU A 85 5.94 -6.06 9.82
C GLU A 85 6.19 -7.44 9.19
N ARG A 86 5.25 -8.38 9.33
CA ARG A 86 5.37 -9.73 8.76
C ARG A 86 5.45 -9.72 7.23
N LEU A 87 4.61 -8.92 6.58
CA LEU A 87 4.62 -8.77 5.12
C LEU A 87 5.93 -8.14 4.64
N SER A 88 6.40 -7.08 5.31
CA SER A 88 7.62 -6.36 4.95
C SER A 88 8.88 -7.21 5.07
N ASN A 89 8.92 -8.12 6.05
CA ASN A 89 10.07 -9.00 6.30
C ASN A 89 10.04 -10.32 5.50
N SER A 90 9.02 -10.54 4.66
CA SER A 90 8.98 -11.75 3.83
C SER A 90 10.10 -11.76 2.80
N ALA A 91 10.81 -12.89 2.69
CA ALA A 91 11.98 -13.02 1.84
C ALA A 91 11.62 -13.43 0.40
N THR A 92 10.40 -13.93 0.19
CA THR A 92 9.95 -14.44 -1.11
C THR A 92 8.53 -14.04 -1.42
N ARG A 93 8.23 -13.96 -2.72
CA ARG A 93 6.86 -13.74 -3.21
C ARG A 93 5.88 -14.79 -2.68
N GLN A 94 6.30 -16.06 -2.61
CA GLN A 94 5.46 -17.15 -2.14
C GLN A 94 5.09 -16.98 -0.66
N GLU A 95 6.07 -16.61 0.16
CA GLU A 95 5.86 -16.30 1.57
C GLU A 95 4.93 -15.10 1.75
N PHE A 96 5.16 -14.00 1.01
CA PHE A 96 4.30 -12.82 1.03
C PHE A 96 2.83 -13.18 0.74
N ILE A 97 2.60 -13.92 -0.35
CA ILE A 97 1.24 -14.33 -0.76
C ILE A 97 0.60 -15.21 0.31
N ARG A 98 1.35 -16.14 0.90
CA ARG A 98 0.84 -17.02 1.95
C ARG A 98 0.41 -16.21 3.18
N LEU A 99 1.27 -15.29 3.66
CA LEU A 99 0.97 -14.44 4.80
C LEU A 99 -0.29 -13.59 4.55
N LEU A 100 -0.39 -12.99 3.36
CA LEU A 100 -1.54 -12.18 2.98
C LEU A 100 -2.84 -13.00 2.96
N GLN A 101 -2.78 -14.27 2.54
CA GLN A 101 -3.94 -15.16 2.55
C GLN A 101 -4.36 -15.55 3.97
N GLU A 102 -3.41 -15.89 4.84
CA GLU A 102 -3.67 -16.20 6.25
C GLU A 102 -4.36 -15.02 6.95
N MET A 103 -3.85 -13.80 6.77
CA MET A 103 -4.39 -12.57 7.39
C MET A 103 -5.80 -12.20 6.94
N ARG A 104 -6.27 -12.72 5.80
CA ARG A 104 -7.62 -12.44 5.28
C ARG A 104 -8.66 -13.42 5.85
N GLU A 105 -8.22 -14.55 6.41
CA GLU A 105 -9.10 -15.57 6.99
C GLU A 105 -9.32 -15.38 8.51
N ASP A 106 -8.54 -14.48 9.13
CA ASP A 106 -8.63 -14.06 10.53
C ASP A 106 -9.71 -12.97 10.73
#